data_AF-A0A933MHX2-F1
#
_entry.id   AF-A0A933MHX2-F1
#
_cell.length_a   1.000
_cell.length_b   1.000
_cell.length_c   1.000
_cell.angle_alpha   90.00
_cell.angle_beta   90.00
_cell.angle_gamma   90.00
#
_symmetry.space_group_name_H-M   'P 1'
#
loop_
_entity.id
_entity.type
_entity.pdbx_description
1 polymer ?
#
loop_
_entity_poly.entity_id
_entity_poly.type
_entity_poly.pdbx_seq_one_letter_code
_entity_poly.pdbx_strand_id
1 'polypeptide(L)'
;MHIRQPEAELSILFVGDKKMQEFNAVFRGVNRATDVLSFPQQNSDELRVKSDELRRKKKNSVPFTCHPPLFLGDIVISIPTAARQAKISDWGLYDEIYRLMVHGILHL
;
A
#
# COMPACT_ATOMS: atom_id res chain seq x y z
N MET A 1 -24.39 8.49 -6.26
CA MET A 1 -24.17 7.13 -5.71
C MET A 1 -23.01 7.24 -4.72
N HIS A 2 -23.29 7.34 -3.42
CA HIS A 2 -22.25 7.45 -2.39
C HIS A 2 -21.82 6.05 -1.99
N ILE A 3 -20.74 5.54 -2.57
CA ILE A 3 -20.11 4.32 -2.10
C ILE A 3 -19.46 4.69 -0.77
N ARG A 4 -20.09 4.31 0.35
CA ARG A 4 -19.50 4.45 1.68
C ARG A 4 -18.33 3.46 1.77
N GLN A 5 -17.15 3.89 1.34
CA GLN A 5 -15.93 3.15 1.62
C GLN A 5 -15.42 3.51 3.02
N PRO A 6 -14.87 2.53 3.76
CA PRO A 6 -14.19 2.82 5.02
C PRO A 6 -13.03 3.79 4.76
N GLU A 7 -12.73 4.64 5.75
CA GLU A 7 -11.52 5.45 5.72
C GLU A 7 -10.30 4.50 5.63
N ALA A 8 -9.37 4.78 4.73
CA ALA A 8 -8.19 3.97 4.51
C ALA A 8 -6.93 4.85 4.47
N GLU A 9 -5.83 4.30 4.96
CA GLU A 9 -4.52 4.95 4.95
C GLU A 9 -3.56 4.19 4.04
N LEU A 10 -2.88 4.93 3.17
CA LEU A 10 -1.87 4.45 2.24
C LEU A 10 -0.68 5.40 2.27
N SER A 11 0.51 4.85 2.47
CA SER A 11 1.76 5.61 2.44
C SER A 11 2.50 5.37 1.13
N ILE A 12 2.96 6.44 0.48
CA ILE A 12 3.70 6.37 -0.78
C ILE A 12 5.05 7.04 -0.59
N LEU A 13 6.12 6.30 -0.88
CA LEU A 13 7.49 6.78 -0.76
C LEU A 13 8.18 6.79 -2.13
N PHE A 14 8.64 7.98 -2.54
CA PHE A 14 9.47 8.12 -3.72
C PHE A 14 10.95 8.02 -3.37
N VAL A 15 11.69 7.17 -4.09
CA VAL A 15 13.11 6.93 -3.86
C VAL A 15 13.93 6.98 -5.15
N GLY A 16 15.24 7.09 -4.98
CA GLY A 16 16.20 6.84 -6.07
C GLY A 16 16.57 5.35 -6.17
N ASP A 17 17.24 4.99 -7.27
CA ASP A 17 17.59 3.60 -7.57
C ASP A 17 18.43 2.91 -6.50
N LYS A 18 19.37 3.63 -5.88
CA LYS A 18 20.23 3.06 -4.83
C LYS A 18 19.41 2.57 -3.63
N LYS A 19 18.52 3.43 -3.11
CA LYS A 19 17.60 3.06 -2.01
C LYS A 19 16.63 1.97 -2.43
N MET A 20 16.12 2.02 -3.67
CA MET A 20 15.24 0.97 -4.17
C MET A 20 15.95 -0.38 -4.26
N GLN A 21 17.20 -0.41 -4.71
CA GLN A 21 18.03 -1.62 -4.74
C GLN A 21 18.29 -2.15 -3.34
N GLU A 22 18.59 -1.28 -2.38
CA GLU A 22 18.74 -1.65 -0.96
C GLU A 22 17.44 -2.29 -0.43
N PHE A 23 16.28 -1.69 -0.69
CA PHE A 23 15.00 -2.28 -0.29
C PHE A 23 14.71 -3.61 -0.98
N ASN A 24 14.95 -3.72 -2.29
CA ASN A 24 14.70 -4.95 -3.02
C ASN A 24 15.63 -6.09 -2.54
N ALA A 25 16.86 -5.77 -2.16
CA ALA A 25 17.79 -6.72 -1.55
C ALA A 25 17.31 -7.18 -0.18
N VAL A 26 16.88 -6.24 0.69
CA VAL A 26 16.44 -6.55 2.05
C VAL A 26 15.14 -7.35 2.07
N PHE A 27 14.14 -6.94 1.28
CA PHE A 27 12.79 -7.50 1.37
C PHE A 27 12.52 -8.64 0.39
N ARG A 28 13.18 -8.67 -0.78
CA ARG A 28 12.99 -9.73 -1.79
C ARG A 28 14.25 -10.56 -2.06
N GLY A 29 15.38 -10.25 -1.43
CA GLY A 29 16.66 -10.92 -1.69
C GLY A 29 17.26 -10.63 -3.07
N VAL A 30 16.75 -9.62 -3.78
CA VAL A 30 17.18 -9.30 -5.16
C VAL A 30 17.99 -8.01 -5.17
N ASN A 31 19.30 -8.13 -5.45
CA ASN A 31 20.23 -7.00 -5.48
C ASN A 31 20.15 -6.21 -6.81
N ARG A 32 18.97 -5.66 -7.12
CA ARG A 32 18.71 -4.83 -8.31
C ARG A 32 17.59 -3.84 -8.01
N ALA A 33 17.65 -2.62 -8.59
CA ALA A 33 16.51 -1.71 -8.52
C ALA A 33 15.30 -2.26 -9.30
N THR A 34 14.10 -2.01 -8.79
CA THR A 34 12.83 -2.27 -9.47
C THR A 34 12.04 -0.97 -9.59
N ASP A 35 10.96 -0.97 -10.34
CA ASP A 35 10.04 0.16 -10.47
C ASP A 35 9.22 0.42 -9.21
N VAL A 36 8.59 -0.61 -8.65
CA VAL A 36 7.73 -0.50 -7.47
C VAL A 36 7.87 -1.69 -6.51
N LEU A 37 7.75 -1.40 -5.22
CA LEU A 37 7.60 -2.39 -4.14
C LEU A 37 6.35 -2.05 -3.33
N SER A 38 5.47 -3.02 -3.16
CA SER A 38 4.28 -2.92 -2.30
C SER A 38 4.47 -3.73 -1.03
N PHE A 39 4.13 -3.13 0.11
CA PHE A 39 4.20 -3.73 1.43
C PHE A 39 2.79 -3.68 2.05
N PRO A 40 1.98 -4.74 1.88
CA PRO A 40 0.66 -4.78 2.47
C PRO A 40 0.76 -4.81 4.00
N GLN A 41 0.03 -3.92 4.66
CA GLN A 41 -0.11 -3.98 6.10
C GLN A 41 -1.23 -4.99 6.41
N GLN A 42 -0.94 -6.00 7.23
CA GLN A 42 -1.97 -6.96 7.62
C GLN A 42 -3.08 -6.22 8.37
N ASN A 43 -4.25 -6.14 7.74
CA ASN A 43 -5.42 -5.55 8.36
C ASN A 43 -5.79 -6.32 9.63
N SER A 44 -6.24 -5.56 10.62
CA SER A 44 -6.92 -6.05 11.82
C SER A 44 -8.24 -6.77 11.54
N ASP A 45 -8.48 -7.27 10.33
CA ASP A 45 -9.62 -8.13 10.00
C ASP A 45 -9.48 -9.50 10.67
N GLU A 46 -8.26 -10.03 10.86
CA GLU A 46 -8.03 -11.18 11.76
C GLU A 46 -8.37 -10.86 13.22
N LEU A 47 -8.18 -9.60 13.64
CA LEU A 47 -8.61 -9.10 14.95
C LEU A 47 -10.13 -8.88 15.00
N ARG A 48 -10.80 -8.56 13.90
CA ARG A 48 -12.28 -8.44 13.82
C ARG A 48 -12.97 -9.77 13.99
N VAL A 49 -12.47 -10.85 13.36
CA VAL A 49 -13.03 -12.20 13.57
C VAL A 49 -12.88 -12.63 15.04
N LYS A 50 -11.73 -12.36 15.67
CA LYS A 50 -11.49 -12.67 17.09
C LYS A 50 -12.30 -11.78 18.06
N SER A 51 -12.51 -10.51 17.71
CA SER A 51 -13.25 -9.57 18.57
C SER A 51 -14.77 -9.71 18.44
N ASP A 52 -15.30 -10.16 17.31
CA ASP A 52 -16.73 -10.45 17.15
C ASP A 52 -17.15 -11.76 17.85
N GLU A 53 -16.27 -12.77 17.95
CA GLU A 53 -16.51 -13.91 18.84
C GLU A 53 -16.52 -13.51 20.33
N LEU A 54 -15.66 -12.56 20.73
CA LEU A 54 -15.58 -12.09 22.11
C LEU A 54 -16.70 -11.08 22.47
N ARG A 55 -17.18 -10.28 21.51
CA ARG A 55 -18.30 -9.30 21.68
C ARG A 55 -19.64 -9.96 21.98
N ARG A 56 -19.83 -11.24 21.64
CA ARG A 56 -21.05 -11.98 22.01
C ARG A 56 -21.27 -12.13 23.52
N LYS A 57 -20.26 -11.87 24.36
CA LYS A 57 -20.34 -12.01 25.83
C LYS A 57 -20.49 -10.72 26.65
N LYS A 58 -20.37 -9.51 26.08
CA LYS A 58 -20.54 -8.25 26.84
C LYS A 58 -21.60 -7.34 26.21
N LYS A 59 -22.86 -7.55 26.59
CA LYS A 59 -23.89 -6.50 26.53
C LYS A 59 -23.53 -5.43 27.56
N ASN A 60 -23.71 -4.17 27.16
CA ASN A 60 -23.62 -2.92 27.92
C ASN A 60 -22.25 -2.23 27.92
N SER A 61 -22.01 -1.39 26.92
CA SER A 61 -21.62 0.03 27.10
C SER A 61 -21.29 0.70 25.75
N VAL A 62 -22.02 1.80 25.44
CA VAL A 62 -21.80 2.90 24.46
C VAL A 62 -21.50 2.59 22.97
N PRO A 63 -22.25 3.17 22.01
CA PRO A 63 -21.95 3.07 20.58
C PRO A 63 -20.89 4.12 20.21
N PHE A 64 -19.62 3.82 20.45
CA PHE A 64 -18.53 4.59 19.85
C PHE A 64 -18.24 3.99 18.48
N THR A 65 -18.88 4.48 17.43
CA THR A 65 -18.51 4.18 16.04
C THR A 65 -17.23 4.95 15.70
N CYS A 66 -16.11 4.51 16.26
CA CYS A 66 -14.78 4.89 15.80
C CYS A 66 -14.22 3.64 15.14
N HIS A 67 -14.56 3.46 13.87
CA HIS A 67 -13.93 2.43 13.06
C HIS A 67 -12.50 2.90 12.82
N PRO A 68 -11.47 2.15 13.25
CA PRO A 68 -10.09 2.51 12.91
C PRO A 68 -9.95 2.51 11.37
N PRO A 69 -9.18 3.45 10.80
CA PRO A 69 -8.95 3.45 9.36
C PRO A 69 -8.29 2.15 8.93
N LEU A 70 -8.64 1.70 7.73
CA LEU A 70 -8.07 0.52 7.10
C LEU A 70 -6.65 0.85 6.62
N PHE A 71 -5.63 0.28 7.23
CA PHE A 71 -4.24 0.49 6.82
C PHE A 71 -3.91 -0.41 5.63
N LEU A 72 -3.83 0.15 4.43
CA LEU A 72 -3.48 -0.61 3.21
C LEU A 72 -2.00 -1.00 3.21
N GLY A 73 -1.14 -0.12 3.73
CA GLY A 73 0.30 -0.31 3.83
C GLY A 73 1.09 0.70 3.03
N ASP A 74 2.24 0.27 2.50
CA ASP A 74 3.22 1.15 1.88
C ASP A 74 3.47 0.79 0.41
N ILE A 75 3.63 1.80 -0.43
CA ILE A 75 4.11 1.66 -1.81
C ILE A 75 5.38 2.48 -1.97
N VAL A 76 6.47 1.84 -2.40
CA VAL A 76 7.74 2.50 -2.69
C VAL A 76 7.94 2.53 -4.21
N ILE A 77 8.19 3.70 -4.78
CA ILE A 77 8.36 3.89 -6.23
C ILE A 77 9.73 4.53 -6.53
N SER A 78 10.47 3.96 -7.48
CA SER A 78 11.73 4.54 -7.95
C SER A 78 11.49 5.53 -9.09
N ILE A 79 11.71 6.82 -8.81
CA ILE A 79 11.52 7.89 -9.82
C ILE A 79 12.51 7.77 -10.98
N PRO A 80 13.82 7.50 -10.78
CA PRO A 80 14.74 7.32 -11.90
C PRO A 80 14.40 6.10 -12.76
N THR A 81 13.91 5.02 -12.16
CA THR A 81 13.46 3.84 -12.92
C THR A 81 12.20 4.15 -13.71
N ALA A 82 11.21 4.82 -13.10
CA ALA A 82 10.01 5.28 -13.80
C ALA A 82 10.37 6.21 -14.97
N ALA A 83 11.31 7.15 -14.80
CA ALA A 83 11.75 8.03 -15.88
C ALA A 83 12.42 7.29 -17.04
N ARG A 84 13.14 6.19 -16.77
CA ARG A 84 13.70 5.34 -17.82
C ARG A 84 12.62 4.54 -18.54
N GLN A 85 11.66 3.96 -17.80
CA GLN A 85 10.52 3.26 -18.39
C GLN A 85 9.67 4.19 -19.25
N ALA A 86 9.38 5.40 -18.75
CA ALA A 86 8.62 6.41 -19.47
C ALA A 86 9.23 6.74 -20.84
N LYS A 87 10.56 6.87 -20.91
CA LYS A 87 11.30 7.08 -22.17
C LYS A 87 11.25 5.89 -23.12
N ILE A 88 11.20 4.67 -22.60
CA ILE A 88 11.14 3.43 -23.41
C ILE A 88 9.73 3.22 -23.97
N SER A 89 8.72 3.58 -23.18
CA SER A 89 7.30 3.36 -23.47
C SER A 89 6.60 4.55 -24.16
N ASP A 90 7.36 5.59 -24.52
CA ASP A 90 6.90 6.78 -25.26
C ASP A 90 5.70 7.51 -24.61
N TRP A 91 5.71 7.63 -23.28
CA TRP A 91 4.70 8.33 -22.50
C TRP A 91 5.30 9.19 -21.38
N GLY A 92 4.47 10.03 -20.77
CA GLY A 92 4.90 10.97 -19.74
C GLY A 92 5.37 10.28 -18.45
N LEU A 93 6.30 10.92 -17.74
CA LEU A 93 6.73 10.45 -16.42
C LEU A 93 5.55 10.31 -15.45
N TYR A 94 4.60 11.25 -15.49
CA TYR A 94 3.42 11.20 -14.63
C TYR A 94 2.51 10.02 -14.99
N ASP A 95 2.34 9.68 -16.27
CA ASP A 95 1.55 8.52 -16.72
C ASP A 95 2.15 7.22 -16.21
N GLU A 96 3.47 7.09 -16.30
CA GLU A 96 4.20 5.97 -15.72
C GLU A 96 4.01 5.89 -14.20
N ILE A 97 4.10 7.02 -13.49
CA ILE A 97 3.85 7.05 -12.03
C ILE A 97 2.41 6.64 -11.72
N TYR A 98 1.41 7.14 -12.45
CA TYR A 98 0.01 6.73 -12.23
C TYR A 98 -0.18 5.23 -12.44
N ARG A 99 0.41 4.66 -13.48
CA ARG A 99 0.40 3.21 -13.70
C ARG A 99 1.05 2.46 -12.55
N LEU A 100 2.23 2.89 -12.10
CA LEU A 100 2.95 2.26 -11.00
C LEU A 100 2.18 2.38 -9.67
N MET A 101 1.48 3.48 -9.44
CA MET A 101 0.57 3.64 -8.29
C MET A 101 -0.59 2.66 -8.37
N VAL A 102 -1.29 2.57 -9.51
CA VAL A 102 -2.39 1.61 -9.70
C VAL A 102 -1.90 0.17 -9.53
N HIS A 103 -0.79 -0.17 -10.17
CA HIS A 103 -0.17 -1.49 -10.04
C HIS A 103 0.24 -1.79 -8.60
N GLY A 104 0.83 -0.81 -7.90
CA GLY A 104 1.23 -0.93 -6.51
C GLY A 104 0.03 -1.17 -5.59
N ILE A 105 -1.07 -0.43 -5.76
CA ILE A 105 -2.32 -0.56 -4.99
C ILE A 105 -2.98 -1.91 -5.25
N LEU A 106 -2.99 -2.40 -6.49
CA LEU A 106 -3.57 -3.72 -6.84
C LEU A 106 -2.79 -4.90 -6.23
N HIS A 107 -1.55 -4.67 -5.79
CA HIS A 107 -0.72 -5.66 -5.12
C HIS A 107 -0.82 -5.61 -3.58
N LEU A 108 -1.50 -4.61 -3.01
CA LEU A 108 -1.81 -4.55 -1.58
C LEU A 108 -3.04 -5.41 -1.27
#